data_AF-A0A921HUU5-F1
#
_entry.id   AF-A0A921HUU5-F1
#
_cell.length_a   1.000
_cell.length_b   1.000
_cell.length_c   1.000
_cell.angle_alpha   90.00
_cell.angle_beta   90.00
_cell.angle_gamma   90.00
#
_symmetry.space_group_name_H-M   'P 1'
#
loop_
_entity.id
_entity.type
_entity.pdbx_description
1 polymer ?
#
loop_
_entity_poly.entity_id
_entity_poly.type
_entity_poly.pdbx_seq_one_letter_code
_entity_poly.pdbx_strand_id
1 'polypeptide(L)' 'MTPQSKAYRDVLETIAVKSTIQERISYLTMIINVKRDKMTAGEIDQLQHLIDLSREQEEQHEKA' A
#
# COMPACT_ATOMS: atom_id res chain seq x y z
N MET A 1 -12.93 16.52 3.81
CA MET A 1 -12.36 15.16 3.77
C MET A 1 -13.38 14.24 3.11
N THR A 2 -13.05 13.64 1.98
CA THR A 2 -13.84 12.56 1.38
C THR A 2 -13.74 11.32 2.29
N PRO A 3 -14.85 10.64 2.61
CA PRO A 3 -14.80 9.41 3.40
C PRO A 3 -14.00 8.34 2.66
N GLN A 4 -13.03 7.72 3.34
CA GLN A 4 -12.30 6.57 2.81
C GLN A 4 -13.19 5.32 2.81
N SER A 5 -13.05 4.53 1.75
CA SER A 5 -13.67 3.22 1.59
C SER A 5 -13.26 2.30 2.75
N LYS A 6 -14.13 1.34 3.05
CA LYS A 6 -13.78 0.26 3.99
C LYS A 6 -12.56 -0.53 3.50
N ALA A 7 -12.50 -0.77 2.19
CA ALA A 7 -11.41 -1.50 1.56
C ALA A 7 -10.04 -0.86 1.81
N TYR A 8 -9.95 0.47 1.73
CA TYR A 8 -8.71 1.20 2.03
C TYR A 8 -8.32 1.12 3.50
N ARG A 9 -9.28 1.23 4.42
CA ARG A 9 -9.01 1.12 5.87
C ARG A 9 -8.50 -0.27 6.28
N ASP A 10 -9.11 -1.34 5.78
CA ASP A 10 -8.67 -2.72 6.04
C ASP A 10 -7.21 -2.94 5.61
N VAL A 11 -6.77 -2.23 4.56
CA VAL A 11 -5.42 -2.33 3.99
C VAL A 11 -4.39 -1.67 4.89
N LEU A 12 -4.69 -0.47 5.38
CA LEU A 12 -3.82 0.24 6.32
C LEU A 12 -3.62 -0.55 7.63
N GLU A 13 -4.70 -1.11 8.18
CA GLU A 13 -4.61 -1.95 9.38
C GLU A 13 -3.75 -3.19 9.15
N THR A 14 -3.87 -3.84 7.99
CA THR A 14 -3.09 -5.04 7.69
C THR A 14 -1.62 -4.72 7.44
N ILE A 15 -1.30 -3.61 6.77
CA ILE A 15 0.07 -3.18 6.50
C ILE A 15 0.82 -2.86 7.79
N ALA A 16 0.14 -2.29 8.80
CA ALA A 16 0.71 -2.04 10.11
C ALA A 16 1.23 -3.33 10.80
N VAL A 17 0.73 -4.50 10.39
CA VAL A 17 1.13 -5.82 10.92
C VAL A 17 2.20 -6.51 10.05
N LYS A 18 2.46 -6.04 8.83
CA LYS A 18 3.45 -6.66 7.91
C LYS A 18 4.90 -6.29 8.30
N SER A 19 5.75 -7.31 8.36
CA SER A 19 7.05 -7.26 9.03
C SER A 19 8.22 -6.81 8.14
N THR A 20 8.18 -7.10 6.84
CA THR A 20 9.23 -6.68 5.89
C THR A 20 8.71 -5.70 4.84
N ILE A 21 9.62 -4.88 4.28
CA ILE A 21 9.32 -3.93 3.21
C ILE A 21 8.77 -4.65 1.97
N GLN A 22 9.39 -5.77 1.58
CA GLN A 22 8.98 -6.56 0.42
C GLN A 22 7.58 -7.18 0.59
N GLU A 23 7.22 -7.63 1.79
CA GLU A 23 5.86 -8.10 2.09
C GLU A 23 4.84 -6.98 2.03
N ARG A 24 5.18 -5.77 2.48
CA ARG A 24 4.31 -4.59 2.37
C ARG A 24 4.04 -4.23 0.91
N ILE A 25 5.08 -4.17 0.08
CA ILE A 25 4.97 -3.92 -1.37
C ILE A 25 4.09 -4.97 -2.06
N SER A 26 4.34 -6.24 -1.77
CA SER A 26 3.60 -7.37 -2.35
C SER A 26 2.12 -7.32 -1.97
N TYR A 27 1.83 -7.05 -0.69
CA TYR A 27 0.46 -6.96 -0.19
C TYR A 27 -0.30 -5.77 -0.79
N LEU A 28 0.32 -4.57 -0.81
CA LEU A 28 -0.24 -3.37 -1.42
C LEU A 28 -0.59 -3.61 -2.89
N THR A 29 0.34 -4.21 -3.65
CA THR A 29 0.16 -4.53 -5.06
C THR A 29 -1.00 -5.51 -5.28
N MET A 30 -1.05 -6.58 -4.48
CA MET A 30 -2.12 -7.57 -4.54
C MET A 30 -3.49 -6.94 -4.26
N ILE A 31 -3.58 -6.10 -3.23
CA ILE A 31 -4.81 -5.41 -2.85
C ILE A 31 -5.30 -4.48 -3.95
N ILE A 32 -4.41 -3.67 -4.54
CA ILE A 32 -4.78 -2.77 -5.64
C ILE A 32 -5.36 -3.59 -6.78
N ASN A 33 -4.74 -4.72 -7.15
CA ASN A 33 -5.22 -5.59 -8.22
C ASN A 33 -6.57 -6.25 -7.90
N VAL A 34 -6.81 -6.64 -6.65
CA VAL A 34 -8.03 -7.39 -6.26
C VAL A 34 -9.21 -6.48 -5.92
N LYS A 35 -8.94 -5.31 -5.32
CA LYS A 35 -9.97 -4.41 -4.77
C LYS A 35 -10.12 -3.10 -5.56
N ARG A 36 -9.45 -2.96 -6.71
CA ARG A 36 -9.47 -1.74 -7.54
C ARG A 36 -10.87 -1.16 -7.73
N ASP A 37 -11.83 -2.00 -8.09
CA ASP A 37 -13.21 -1.60 -8.40
C ASP A 37 -14.00 -1.10 -7.17
N LYS A 38 -13.46 -1.33 -5.97
CA LYS A 38 -14.04 -0.93 -4.68
C LYS A 38 -13.31 0.26 -4.06
N MET A 39 -12.34 0.84 -4.76
CA MET A 39 -11.54 1.97 -4.33
C MET A 39 -11.73 3.14 -5.30
N THR A 40 -11.66 4.35 -4.77
CA THR A 40 -11.58 5.55 -5.60
C THR A 40 -10.20 5.68 -6.22
N ALA A 41 -10.09 6.43 -7.32
CA ALA A 41 -8.80 6.70 -7.95
C ALA A 41 -7.79 7.30 -6.95
N GLY A 42 -8.23 8.24 -6.11
CA GLY A 42 -7.36 8.85 -5.10
C GLY A 42 -6.87 7.88 -4.02
N GLU A 43 -7.66 6.86 -3.65
CA GLU A 43 -7.21 5.81 -2.73
C GLU A 43 -6.19 4.88 -3.39
N ILE A 44 -6.38 4.56 -4.68
CA ILE A 44 -5.40 3.79 -5.44
C ILE A 44 -4.08 4.56 -5.55
N ASP A 45 -4.14 5.86 -5.86
CA ASP A 45 -2.96 6.72 -5.93
C ASP A 45 -2.22 6.79 -4.58
N GLN A 46 -2.95 6.84 -3.47
CA GLN A 46 -2.36 6.80 -2.12
C GLN A 46 -1.67 5.45 -1.83
N LEU A 47 -2.29 4.33 -2.18
CA LEU A 47 -1.67 3.01 -2.00
C LEU A 47 -0.45 2.84 -2.91
N GLN A 48 -0.49 3.39 -4.13
CA GLN A 48 0.64 3.39 -5.05
C GLN A 48 1.80 4.22 -4.51
N HIS A 49 1.52 5.40 -3.94
CA HIS A 49 2.54 6.21 -3.28
C HIS A 49 3.21 5.48 -2.11
N LEU A 50 2.46 4.69 -1.34
CA LEU A 50 3.04 3.85 -0.27
C LEU A 50 3.95 2.74 -0.81
N ILE A 51 3.63 2.17 -1.98
CA ILE A 51 4.51 1.21 -2.66
C ILE A 51 5.83 1.88 -3.05
N ASP A 52 5.75 3.07 -3.66
CA ASP A 52 6.92 3.79 -4.14
C ASP A 52 7.84 4.19 -2.96
N LEU A 53 7.27 4.70 -1.87
CA LEU A 53 8.02 5.00 -0.64
C LEU A 53 8.68 3.74 -0.05
N SER A 54 7.98 2.61 -0.08
CA SER A 54 8.53 1.34 0.41
C SER A 54 9.71 0.87 -0.44
N ARG A 55 9.65 1.04 -1.77
CA ARG A 55 10.76 0.71 -2.68
C ARG A 55 11.97 1.62 -2.46
N GLU A 56 11.74 2.91 -2.26
CA GLU A 56 12.81 3.85 -1.92
C GLU A 56 13.52 3.45 -0.60
N GLN A 57 12.76 2.98 0.39
CA GLN A 57 13.33 2.44 1.63
C GLN A 57 14.14 1.16 1.39
N GLU A 58 13.65 0.23 0.56
CA GLU A 58 14.37 -0.99 0.18
C GLU A 58 15.72 -0.65 -0.49
N GLU A 59 15.71 0.25 -1.47
CA GLU A 59 16.93 0.69 -2.15
C GLU A 59 17.94 1.40 -1.23
N GLN A 60 17.46 2.13 -0.22
CA GLN A 60 18.33 2.75 0.78
C GLN A 60 18.94 1.71 1.72
N HIS A 61 18.18 0.67 2.10
CA HIS A 61 18.67 -0.43 2.93
C HIS A 61 19.69 -1.32 2.20
N GLU A 62 19.56 -1.52 0.89
CA GLU A 62 20.52 -2.32 0.10
C GLU A 62 21.83 -1.59 -0.20
N LYS A 63 21.85 -0.25 -0.11
CA LYS A 63 23.04 0.59 -0.39
C LYS A 63 23.84 0.96 0.87
N ALA A 64 23.36 0.61 2.07
CA ALA A 64 23.99 0.90 3.37
C ALA A 64 24.83 -0.29 3.87
#